data_AF-A0A382WLZ2-F1
#
_entry.id   AF-A0A382WLZ2-F1
#
_cell.length_a   1.000
_cell.length_b   1.000
_cell.length_c   1.000
_cell.angle_alpha   90.00
_cell.angle_beta   90.00
_cell.angle_gamma   90.00
#
_symmetry.space_group_name_H-M   'P 1'
#
loop_
_entity.id
_entity.type
_entity.pdbx_description
1 polymer ?
#
loop_
_entity_poly.entity_id
_entity_poly.type
_entity_poly.pdbx_seq_one_letter_code
_entity_poly.pdbx_strand_id
1 'polypeptide(L)'
;KSNKKNIFSGRVLEIEGLEDLKVEQAFELADASAERSSNGCTVQLNKEPIEEYLQSNITLLSSMIDSGYEDKKTIAKRIQDMQKWLDKPSLLKADNDCEYAEIIEINLDEIKEPILACPNDPDDVKLLSDVAKTAIDEVFIGSCMTNIGHFRAAAQLLKDKTELNTVLWVVPPTRMDEKQLRAEGIYETFERLTEHTEVPGCSLCMGNQKRVKEGASVVSTSTRNFPNRLGDNANVFLASAEVAAISAKLGYIPSLEEYLSLMRDIEPMSGEIYQYL
;
A
#
# COMPACT_ATOMS: atom_id res chain seq x y z
N LYS A 1 2.20 -14.41 -21.30
CA LYS A 1 3.16 -15.49 -21.70
C LYS A 1 2.36 -16.68 -22.21
N SER A 2 2.84 -17.41 -23.23
CA SER A 2 2.13 -18.59 -23.76
C SER A 2 1.93 -19.64 -22.66
N ASN A 3 0.74 -20.24 -22.59
CA ASN A 3 0.38 -21.30 -21.63
C ASN A 3 0.52 -20.94 -20.14
N LYS A 4 0.36 -19.65 -19.76
CA LYS A 4 0.37 -19.24 -18.35
C LYS A 4 -0.74 -19.96 -17.57
N LYS A 5 -0.38 -20.67 -16.51
CA LYS A 5 -1.33 -21.23 -15.54
C LYS A 5 -1.57 -20.18 -14.46
N ASN A 6 -2.83 -19.87 -14.21
CA ASN A 6 -3.24 -18.92 -13.17
C ASN A 6 -4.60 -19.37 -12.62
N ILE A 7 -4.62 -19.87 -11.38
CA ILE A 7 -5.84 -20.38 -10.75
C ILE A 7 -6.85 -19.26 -10.47
N PHE A 8 -6.36 -18.03 -10.25
CA PHE A 8 -7.17 -16.87 -9.91
C PHE A 8 -7.87 -16.23 -11.13
N SER A 9 -7.34 -16.46 -12.34
CA SER A 9 -7.79 -15.80 -13.57
C SER A 9 -9.30 -16.00 -13.80
N GLY A 10 -10.05 -14.90 -13.83
CA GLY A 10 -11.49 -14.90 -14.08
C GLY A 10 -12.35 -15.43 -12.92
N ARG A 11 -11.77 -15.61 -11.73
CA ARG A 11 -12.48 -16.05 -10.51
C ARG A 11 -12.58 -14.93 -9.49
N VAL A 12 -13.35 -15.15 -8.42
CA VAL A 12 -13.33 -14.29 -7.23
C VAL A 12 -12.27 -14.83 -6.29
N LEU A 13 -11.41 -13.95 -5.77
CA LEU A 13 -10.47 -14.26 -4.70
C LEU A 13 -11.15 -14.02 -3.35
N GLU A 14 -11.17 -15.01 -2.48
CA GLU A 14 -11.74 -14.89 -1.13
C GLU A 14 -10.63 -15.09 -0.10
N ILE A 15 -10.52 -14.19 0.88
CA ILE A 15 -9.43 -14.16 1.86
C ILE A 15 -10.00 -14.19 3.28
N GLU A 16 -9.48 -15.08 4.11
CA GLU A 16 -9.86 -15.29 5.51
C GLU A 16 -8.62 -15.42 6.42
N GLY A 17 -8.78 -15.35 7.75
CA GLY A 17 -7.70 -15.55 8.73
C GLY A 17 -6.99 -14.28 9.23
N LEU A 18 -7.45 -13.10 8.81
CA LEU A 18 -6.93 -11.78 9.21
C LEU A 18 -8.08 -10.82 9.56
N GLU A 19 -9.04 -11.29 10.34
CA GLU A 19 -10.34 -10.62 10.51
C GLU A 19 -10.27 -9.28 11.26
N ASP A 20 -9.21 -9.04 12.02
CA ASP A 20 -9.03 -7.82 12.84
C ASP A 20 -8.26 -6.70 12.10
N LEU A 21 -7.93 -6.89 10.82
CA LEU A 21 -7.32 -5.83 10.01
C LEU A 21 -8.21 -4.59 9.95
N LYS A 22 -7.58 -3.41 9.96
CA LYS A 22 -8.27 -2.16 9.61
C LYS A 22 -8.72 -2.23 8.14
N VAL A 23 -9.80 -1.53 7.81
CA VAL A 23 -10.38 -1.57 6.45
C VAL A 23 -9.36 -1.13 5.39
N GLU A 24 -8.51 -0.16 5.71
CA GLU A 24 -7.43 0.30 4.83
C GLU A 24 -6.34 -0.76 4.62
N GLN A 25 -6.06 -1.60 5.61
CA GLN A 25 -5.12 -2.73 5.47
C GLN A 25 -5.75 -3.87 4.65
N ALA A 26 -7.04 -4.15 4.85
CA ALA A 26 -7.77 -5.12 4.04
C ALA A 26 -7.84 -4.70 2.56
N PHE A 27 -7.85 -3.40 2.29
CA PHE A 27 -7.75 -2.87 0.93
C PHE A 27 -6.45 -3.26 0.24
N GLU A 28 -5.31 -3.32 0.96
CA GLU A 28 -4.02 -3.74 0.38
C GLU A 28 -4.11 -5.17 -0.21
N LEU A 29 -4.81 -6.08 0.46
CA LEU A 29 -5.06 -7.44 -0.04
C LEU A 29 -6.05 -7.46 -1.22
N ALA A 30 -7.15 -6.72 -1.09
CA ALA A 30 -8.21 -6.69 -2.09
C ALA A 30 -7.77 -6.00 -3.40
N ASP A 31 -6.99 -4.92 -3.33
CA ASP A 31 -6.50 -4.18 -4.49
C ASP A 31 -5.54 -5.04 -5.32
N ALA A 32 -4.60 -5.74 -4.66
CA ALA A 32 -3.64 -6.65 -5.30
C ALA A 32 -4.29 -7.85 -6.02
N SER A 33 -5.56 -8.15 -5.75
CA SER A 33 -6.31 -9.18 -6.50
C SER A 33 -6.42 -8.86 -7.99
N ALA A 34 -6.35 -7.58 -8.37
CA ALA A 34 -6.35 -7.15 -9.77
C ALA A 34 -5.16 -7.75 -10.53
N GLU A 35 -3.97 -7.76 -9.91
CA GLU A 35 -2.76 -8.33 -10.48
C GLU A 35 -2.80 -9.87 -10.53
N ARG A 36 -3.75 -10.52 -9.84
CA ARG A 36 -4.03 -11.95 -10.00
C ARG A 36 -4.95 -12.25 -11.18
N SER A 37 -5.41 -11.23 -11.90
CA SER A 37 -6.45 -11.35 -12.94
C SER A 37 -7.78 -11.91 -12.40
N SER A 38 -8.05 -11.68 -11.11
CA SER A 38 -9.34 -12.00 -10.49
C SER A 38 -10.43 -11.04 -11.00
N ASN A 39 -11.67 -11.52 -11.10
CA ASN A 39 -12.84 -10.71 -11.43
C ASN A 39 -13.35 -9.87 -10.24
N GLY A 40 -12.93 -10.22 -9.03
CA GLY A 40 -13.28 -9.52 -7.79
C GLY A 40 -12.57 -10.15 -6.60
N CYS A 41 -12.68 -9.49 -5.45
CA CYS A 41 -12.12 -9.95 -4.18
C CYS A 41 -13.11 -9.76 -3.04
N THR A 42 -13.07 -10.65 -2.06
CA THR A 42 -13.68 -10.46 -0.74
C THR A 42 -12.64 -10.76 0.33
N VAL A 43 -12.70 -10.02 1.44
CA VAL A 43 -11.86 -10.22 2.62
C VAL A 43 -12.79 -10.30 3.81
N GLN A 44 -12.75 -11.41 4.55
CA GLN A 44 -13.54 -11.55 5.75
C GLN A 44 -12.94 -10.69 6.87
N LEU A 45 -13.77 -9.80 7.43
CA LEU A 45 -13.42 -8.95 8.56
C LEU A 45 -14.43 -9.09 9.68
N ASN A 46 -13.98 -8.80 10.89
CA ASN A 46 -14.83 -8.58 12.04
C ASN A 46 -15.56 -7.23 11.89
N LYS A 47 -16.59 -7.01 12.71
CA LYS A 47 -17.44 -5.82 12.63
C LYS A 47 -16.73 -4.58 13.17
N GLU A 48 -15.84 -4.75 14.15
CA GLU A 48 -15.23 -3.66 14.90
C GLU A 48 -14.41 -2.73 13.99
N PRO A 49 -13.53 -3.21 13.10
CA PRO A 49 -12.83 -2.34 12.15
C PRO A 49 -13.76 -1.62 11.17
N ILE A 50 -14.88 -2.24 10.79
CA ILE A 50 -15.86 -1.66 9.86
C ILE A 50 -16.65 -0.55 10.54
N GLU A 51 -17.08 -0.77 11.79
CA GLU A 51 -17.78 0.24 12.59
C GLU A 51 -16.91 1.49 12.76
N GLU A 52 -15.64 1.32 13.13
CA GLU A 52 -14.66 2.40 13.26
C GLU A 52 -14.50 3.19 11.95
N TYR A 53 -14.32 2.47 10.83
CA TYR A 53 -14.14 3.09 9.51
C TYR A 53 -15.38 3.88 9.07
N LEU A 54 -16.59 3.32 9.28
CA LEU A 54 -17.84 4.00 8.93
C LEU A 54 -18.08 5.25 9.78
N GLN A 55 -17.72 5.24 11.06
CA GLN A 55 -17.80 6.43 11.92
C GLN A 55 -16.88 7.56 11.43
N SER A 56 -15.63 7.23 11.07
CA SER A 56 -14.69 8.19 10.45
C SER A 56 -15.25 8.72 9.12
N ASN A 57 -15.76 7.83 8.27
CA ASN A 57 -16.32 8.19 6.95
C ASN A 57 -17.56 9.09 7.04
N ILE A 58 -18.45 8.90 8.01
CA ILE A 58 -19.61 9.78 8.20
C ILE A 58 -19.16 11.22 8.49
N THR A 59 -18.13 11.38 9.34
CA THR A 59 -17.52 12.68 9.64
C THR A 59 -16.93 13.31 8.39
N LEU A 60 -16.18 12.54 7.61
CA LEU A 60 -15.59 12.99 6.35
C LEU A 60 -16.65 13.45 5.34
N LEU A 61 -17.66 12.62 5.07
CA LEU A 61 -18.73 12.93 4.11
C LEU A 61 -19.52 14.18 4.54
N SER A 62 -19.73 14.36 5.85
CA SER A 62 -20.36 15.57 6.38
C SER A 62 -19.50 16.82 6.09
N SER A 63 -18.19 16.73 6.34
CA SER A 63 -17.24 17.80 6.01
C SER A 63 -17.17 18.11 4.50
N MET A 64 -17.36 17.11 3.63
CA MET A 64 -17.43 17.32 2.19
C MET A 64 -18.67 18.13 1.79
N ILE A 65 -19.83 17.90 2.42
CA ILE A 65 -21.04 18.72 2.18
C ILE A 65 -20.78 20.19 2.56
N ASP A 66 -20.15 20.40 3.71
CA ASP A 66 -19.81 21.74 4.21
C ASP A 66 -18.78 22.44 3.32
N SER A 67 -17.84 21.66 2.77
CA SER A 67 -16.84 22.13 1.82
C SER A 67 -17.38 22.35 0.40
N GLY A 68 -18.68 22.13 0.17
CA GLY A 68 -19.34 22.44 -1.10
C GLY A 68 -19.14 21.39 -2.20
N TYR A 69 -18.83 20.13 -1.87
CA TYR A 69 -18.81 19.05 -2.85
C TYR A 69 -20.17 18.88 -3.53
N GLU A 70 -20.13 18.46 -4.79
CA GLU A 70 -21.31 18.33 -5.64
C GLU A 70 -22.27 17.21 -5.16
N ASP A 71 -23.54 17.34 -5.53
CA ASP A 71 -24.63 16.43 -5.16
C ASP A 71 -24.72 16.09 -3.67
N LYS A 72 -24.95 17.14 -2.87
CA LYS A 72 -25.19 17.05 -1.42
C LYS A 72 -26.27 16.04 -1.03
N LYS A 73 -27.28 15.83 -1.88
CA LYS A 73 -28.38 14.88 -1.59
C LYS A 73 -27.87 13.45 -1.62
N THR A 74 -27.03 13.11 -2.59
CA THR A 74 -26.41 11.79 -2.68
C THR A 74 -25.46 11.53 -1.50
N ILE A 75 -24.62 12.51 -1.13
CA ILE A 75 -23.73 12.39 0.04
C ILE A 75 -24.54 12.21 1.33
N ALA A 76 -25.57 13.03 1.55
CA ALA A 76 -26.43 12.93 2.73
C ALA A 76 -27.16 11.58 2.81
N LYS A 77 -27.61 11.05 1.67
CA LYS A 77 -28.21 9.71 1.61
C LYS A 77 -27.21 8.64 2.02
N ARG A 78 -25.97 8.70 1.55
CA ARG A 78 -24.91 7.75 1.93
C ARG A 78 -24.63 7.80 3.43
N ILE A 79 -24.53 8.99 4.02
CA ILE A 79 -24.36 9.16 5.47
C ILE A 79 -25.50 8.47 6.24
N GLN A 80 -26.76 8.68 5.83
CA GLN A 80 -27.90 8.04 6.47
C GLN A 80 -27.85 6.51 6.36
N ASP A 81 -27.43 5.98 5.22
CA ASP A 81 -27.34 4.53 5.01
C ASP A 81 -26.19 3.91 5.82
N MET A 82 -25.06 4.61 5.97
CA MET A 82 -23.98 4.21 6.88
C MET A 82 -24.46 4.22 8.34
N GLN A 83 -25.17 5.26 8.78
CA GLN A 83 -25.72 5.35 10.13
C GLN A 83 -26.72 4.23 10.43
N LYS A 84 -27.62 3.92 9.48
CA LYS A 84 -28.56 2.79 9.64
C LYS A 84 -27.86 1.45 9.84
N TRP A 85 -26.72 1.24 9.16
CA TRP A 85 -25.93 0.03 9.36
C TRP A 85 -25.28 0.05 10.76
N LEU A 86 -24.71 1.18 11.20
CA LEU A 86 -24.14 1.33 12.55
C LEU A 86 -25.17 1.14 13.68
N ASP A 87 -26.44 1.50 13.45
CA ASP A 87 -27.51 1.30 14.43
C ASP A 87 -27.85 -0.20 14.63
N LYS A 88 -27.54 -1.05 13.63
CA LYS A 88 -27.79 -2.49 13.67
C LYS A 88 -26.75 -3.24 12.80
N PRO A 89 -25.49 -3.33 13.25
CA PRO A 89 -24.40 -3.87 12.45
C PRO A 89 -24.65 -5.35 12.18
N SER A 90 -24.54 -5.73 10.92
CA SER A 90 -24.64 -7.12 10.49
C SER A 90 -23.75 -7.37 9.28
N LEU A 91 -23.06 -8.50 9.30
CA LEU A 91 -22.19 -8.98 8.24
C LEU A 91 -22.68 -10.33 7.76
N LEU A 92 -22.53 -10.57 6.47
CA LEU A 92 -22.65 -11.91 5.91
C LEU A 92 -21.40 -12.71 6.25
N LYS A 93 -21.55 -14.03 6.31
CA LYS A 93 -20.45 -14.98 6.45
C LYS A 93 -20.66 -16.11 5.45
N ALA A 94 -19.58 -16.67 4.92
CA ALA A 94 -19.64 -17.88 4.13
C ALA A 94 -20.26 -19.02 4.94
N ASP A 95 -21.08 -19.85 4.29
CA ASP A 95 -21.61 -21.07 4.89
C ASP A 95 -20.46 -22.07 5.10
N ASN A 96 -20.52 -22.87 6.16
CA ASN A 96 -19.44 -23.82 6.49
C ASN A 96 -19.25 -24.93 5.43
N ASP A 97 -20.24 -25.14 4.55
CA ASP A 97 -20.27 -26.14 3.48
C ASP A 97 -20.18 -25.50 2.09
N CYS A 98 -19.74 -24.25 1.97
CA CYS A 98 -19.46 -23.64 0.68
C CYS A 98 -18.31 -24.36 -0.07
N GLU A 99 -18.39 -24.38 -1.40
CA GLU A 99 -17.41 -25.03 -2.26
C GLU A 99 -16.54 -24.00 -2.97
N TYR A 100 -15.22 -24.21 -2.92
CA TYR A 100 -14.24 -23.41 -3.63
C TYR A 100 -13.62 -24.19 -4.79
N ALA A 101 -13.23 -23.49 -5.85
CA ALA A 101 -12.55 -24.10 -6.97
C ALA A 101 -11.12 -24.57 -6.62
N GLU A 102 -10.48 -23.91 -5.65
CA GLU A 102 -9.17 -24.24 -5.08
C GLU A 102 -9.09 -23.58 -3.70
N ILE A 103 -8.41 -24.22 -2.75
CA ILE A 103 -8.14 -23.66 -1.42
C ILE A 103 -6.62 -23.61 -1.24
N ILE A 104 -6.09 -22.42 -0.95
CA ILE A 104 -4.66 -22.20 -0.70
C ILE A 104 -4.48 -21.76 0.74
N GLU A 105 -3.89 -22.64 1.56
CA GLU A 105 -3.56 -22.32 2.95
C GLU A 105 -2.14 -21.73 3.02
N ILE A 106 -2.00 -20.57 3.66
CA ILE A 106 -0.73 -19.88 3.84
C ILE A 106 -0.39 -19.86 5.33
N ASN A 107 0.68 -20.56 5.72
CA ASN A 107 1.19 -20.54 7.08
C ASN A 107 2.06 -19.29 7.29
N LEU A 108 1.58 -18.31 8.08
CA LEU A 108 2.33 -17.09 8.36
C LEU A 108 3.66 -17.34 9.07
N ASP A 109 3.78 -18.45 9.82
CA ASP A 109 5.04 -18.83 10.45
C ASP A 109 6.11 -19.22 9.42
N GLU A 110 5.77 -19.50 8.16
CA GLU A 110 6.76 -19.81 7.12
C GLU A 110 7.29 -18.57 6.40
N ILE A 111 6.62 -17.42 6.56
CA ILE A 111 7.05 -16.14 5.95
C ILE A 111 8.09 -15.49 6.85
N LYS A 112 9.37 -15.72 6.56
CA LYS A 112 10.51 -15.26 7.39
C LYS A 112 11.25 -14.04 6.86
N GLU A 113 10.94 -13.60 5.65
CA GLU A 113 11.55 -12.44 5.03
C GLU A 113 10.58 -11.71 4.09
N PRO A 114 10.82 -10.43 3.78
CA PRO A 114 10.01 -9.71 2.80
C PRO A 114 9.99 -10.41 1.44
N ILE A 115 8.88 -10.25 0.73
CA ILE A 115 8.65 -10.81 -0.61
C ILE A 115 8.46 -9.64 -1.57
N LEU A 116 9.13 -9.68 -2.73
CA LEU A 116 9.09 -8.63 -3.73
C LEU A 116 8.63 -9.19 -5.07
N ALA A 117 7.88 -8.40 -5.84
CA ALA A 117 7.65 -8.71 -7.26
C ALA A 117 8.82 -8.15 -8.09
N CYS A 118 9.48 -9.03 -8.85
CA CYS A 118 10.65 -8.72 -9.66
C CYS A 118 10.27 -7.94 -10.95
N PRO A 119 11.23 -7.20 -11.53
CA PRO A 119 10.99 -6.36 -12.69
C PRO A 119 10.18 -7.00 -13.80
N ASN A 120 9.21 -6.24 -14.31
CA ASN A 120 8.45 -6.51 -15.53
C ASN A 120 7.37 -7.60 -15.44
N ASP A 121 7.15 -8.22 -14.29
CA ASP A 121 6.08 -9.22 -14.09
C ASP A 121 5.60 -9.24 -12.63
N PRO A 122 4.37 -8.79 -12.31
CA PRO A 122 3.84 -8.82 -10.94
C PRO A 122 3.59 -10.24 -10.42
N ASP A 123 3.69 -11.27 -11.27
CA ASP A 123 3.66 -12.68 -10.86
C ASP A 123 5.05 -13.27 -10.57
N ASP A 124 6.15 -12.58 -10.91
CA ASP A 124 7.50 -13.05 -10.62
C ASP A 124 7.92 -12.61 -9.22
N VAL A 125 7.43 -13.32 -8.20
CA VAL A 125 7.72 -13.01 -6.80
C VAL A 125 8.94 -13.77 -6.30
N LYS A 126 9.81 -13.09 -5.54
CA LYS A 126 11.01 -13.67 -4.92
C LYS A 126 11.17 -13.17 -3.49
N LEU A 127 11.93 -13.95 -2.71
CA LEU A 127 12.32 -13.56 -1.36
C LEU A 127 13.33 -12.41 -1.42
N LEU A 128 13.37 -11.58 -0.38
CA LEU A 128 14.32 -10.48 -0.25
C LEU A 128 15.76 -10.95 -0.47
N SER A 129 16.13 -12.09 0.13
CA SER A 129 17.46 -12.70 0.01
C SER A 129 17.88 -13.00 -1.44
N ASP A 130 16.94 -13.34 -2.32
CA ASP A 130 17.22 -13.66 -3.74
C ASP A 130 17.57 -12.41 -4.58
N VAL A 131 17.14 -11.24 -4.14
CA VAL A 131 17.28 -9.96 -4.87
C VAL A 131 18.09 -8.91 -4.09
N ALA A 132 18.60 -9.27 -2.91
CA ALA A 132 19.40 -8.42 -2.06
C ALA A 132 20.63 -7.88 -2.80
N LYS A 133 21.06 -6.67 -2.42
CA LYS A 133 22.18 -5.93 -3.01
C LYS A 133 22.01 -5.51 -4.47
N THR A 134 20.83 -5.70 -5.05
CA THR A 134 20.49 -5.07 -6.34
C THR A 134 20.52 -3.56 -6.18
N ALA A 135 21.35 -2.88 -6.97
CA ALA A 135 21.46 -1.42 -6.96
C ALA A 135 20.15 -0.77 -7.38
N ILE A 136 19.77 0.30 -6.68
CA ILE A 136 18.52 1.04 -6.90
C ILE A 136 18.87 2.50 -7.20
N ASP A 137 18.30 3.02 -8.28
CA ASP A 137 18.48 4.40 -8.71
C ASP A 137 17.39 5.30 -8.12
N GLU A 138 16.14 4.82 -8.12
CA GLU A 138 14.97 5.59 -7.68
C GLU A 138 14.04 4.77 -6.77
N VAL A 139 13.33 5.44 -5.88
CA VAL A 139 12.35 4.82 -4.98
C VAL A 139 11.05 5.59 -5.04
N PHE A 140 9.93 4.89 -5.12
CA PHE A 140 8.59 5.48 -5.14
C PHE A 140 7.76 4.97 -3.97
N ILE A 141 7.39 5.87 -3.06
CA ILE A 141 6.50 5.62 -1.93
C ILE A 141 5.24 6.46 -2.12
N GLY A 142 4.16 5.81 -2.55
CA GLY A 142 2.85 6.45 -2.63
C GLY A 142 1.97 5.89 -3.73
N SER A 143 0.87 5.24 -3.38
CA SER A 143 -0.16 4.83 -4.33
C SER A 143 -1.48 4.60 -3.56
N CYS A 144 -2.48 4.00 -4.20
CA CYS A 144 -3.66 3.53 -3.46
C CYS A 144 -3.31 2.43 -2.43
N MET A 145 -2.20 1.71 -2.60
CA MET A 145 -1.72 0.68 -1.67
C MET A 145 -1.14 1.24 -0.37
N THR A 146 -1.01 2.56 -0.25
CA THR A 146 -0.41 3.20 0.93
C THR A 146 -1.43 4.04 1.68
N ASN A 147 -1.52 3.86 2.99
CA ASN A 147 -2.10 4.74 3.99
C ASN A 147 -1.02 5.57 4.74
N ILE A 148 -1.45 6.48 5.63
CA ILE A 148 -0.57 7.37 6.40
C ILE A 148 0.52 6.65 7.20
N GLY A 149 0.26 5.45 7.73
CA GLY A 149 1.20 4.71 8.56
C GLY A 149 2.50 4.35 7.83
N HIS A 150 2.39 4.03 6.53
CA HIS A 150 3.54 3.76 5.67
C HIS A 150 4.47 4.97 5.53
N PHE A 151 3.91 6.18 5.46
CA PHE A 151 4.71 7.40 5.41
C PHE A 151 5.38 7.71 6.75
N ARG A 152 4.70 7.46 7.87
CA ARG A 152 5.33 7.59 9.20
C ARG A 152 6.50 6.62 9.36
N ALA A 153 6.33 5.35 8.95
CA ALA A 153 7.38 4.35 8.99
C ALA A 153 8.57 4.75 8.10
N ALA A 154 8.31 5.16 6.85
CA ALA A 154 9.34 5.62 5.93
C ALA A 154 10.13 6.82 6.49
N ALA A 155 9.45 7.82 7.04
CA ALA A 155 10.11 8.98 7.64
C ALA A 155 10.98 8.59 8.84
N GLN A 156 10.49 7.69 9.71
CA GLN A 156 11.26 7.20 10.85
C GLN A 156 12.53 6.46 10.42
N LEU A 157 12.48 5.65 9.36
CA LEU A 157 13.65 4.94 8.81
C LEU A 157 14.68 5.89 8.18
N LEU A 158 14.22 7.04 7.68
CA LEU A 158 15.02 8.05 6.99
C LEU A 158 15.46 9.23 7.88
N LYS A 159 15.04 9.27 9.15
CA LYS A 159 15.21 10.43 10.05
C LYS A 159 16.66 10.88 10.27
N ASP A 160 17.62 9.96 10.12
CA ASP A 160 19.06 10.17 10.33
C ASP A 160 19.79 10.56 9.04
N LYS A 161 19.08 10.63 7.90
CA LYS A 161 19.65 11.01 6.62
C LYS A 161 19.51 12.50 6.38
N THR A 162 20.55 13.06 5.76
CA THR A 162 20.57 14.42 5.20
C THR A 162 20.57 14.40 3.67
N GLU A 163 20.94 13.27 3.07
CA GLU A 163 20.97 13.02 1.63
C GLU A 163 20.75 11.51 1.39
N LEU A 164 20.19 11.16 0.23
CA LEU A 164 19.96 9.79 -0.19
C LEU A 164 20.84 9.41 -1.36
N ASN A 165 21.19 8.13 -1.46
CA ASN A 165 21.91 7.58 -2.62
C ASN A 165 20.98 7.37 -3.83
N THR A 166 19.67 7.53 -3.65
CA THR A 166 18.61 7.33 -4.65
C THR A 166 17.77 8.58 -4.80
N VAL A 167 17.10 8.73 -5.94
CA VAL A 167 15.99 9.69 -6.06
C VAL A 167 14.76 9.13 -5.35
N LEU A 168 14.27 9.79 -4.31
CA LEU A 168 13.07 9.37 -3.59
C LEU A 168 11.85 10.18 -4.05
N TRP A 169 10.77 9.51 -4.43
CA TRP A 169 9.48 10.10 -4.75
C TRP A 169 8.48 9.79 -3.63
N VAL A 170 7.85 10.82 -3.07
CA VAL A 170 6.89 10.69 -1.95
C VAL A 170 5.56 11.29 -2.36
N VAL A 171 4.51 10.47 -2.33
CA VAL A 171 3.19 10.85 -2.86
C VAL A 171 2.07 10.37 -1.92
N PRO A 172 1.61 11.19 -0.96
CA PRO A 172 0.46 10.85 -0.14
C PRO A 172 -0.78 10.55 -1.00
N PRO A 173 -1.62 9.56 -0.64
CA PRO A 173 -2.78 9.18 -1.46
C PRO A 173 -3.85 10.28 -1.48
N THR A 174 -4.00 11.04 -0.39
CA THR A 174 -4.98 12.13 -0.28
C THR A 174 -4.39 13.39 0.35
N ARG A 175 -5.08 14.52 0.15
CA ARG A 175 -4.78 15.79 0.83
C ARG A 175 -4.92 15.72 2.35
N MET A 176 -5.67 14.75 2.87
CA MET A 176 -5.86 14.57 4.31
C MET A 176 -4.61 13.94 4.93
N ASP A 177 -4.07 12.90 4.28
CA ASP A 177 -2.79 12.28 4.65
C ASP A 177 -1.66 13.31 4.62
N GLU A 178 -1.53 14.05 3.51
CA GLU A 178 -0.49 15.09 3.41
C GLU A 178 -0.63 16.15 4.51
N LYS A 179 -1.86 16.65 4.73
CA LYS A 179 -2.12 17.65 5.76
C LYS A 179 -1.77 17.13 7.16
N GLN A 180 -2.13 15.89 7.47
CA GLN A 180 -1.84 15.30 8.77
C GLN A 180 -0.34 15.06 8.96
N LEU A 181 0.35 14.51 7.96
CA LEU A 181 1.81 14.32 7.98
C LEU A 181 2.56 15.64 8.16
N ARG A 182 2.06 16.73 7.56
CA ARG A 182 2.60 18.08 7.75
C ARG A 182 2.32 18.61 9.16
N ALA A 183 1.11 18.40 9.68
CA ALA A 183 0.74 18.81 11.04
C ALA A 183 1.59 18.10 12.11
N GLU A 184 2.01 16.86 11.85
CA GLU A 184 2.90 16.08 12.70
C GLU A 184 4.39 16.44 12.54
N GLY A 185 4.75 17.31 11.58
CA GLY A 185 6.14 17.64 11.25
C GLY A 185 6.91 16.50 10.55
N ILE A 186 6.26 15.36 10.30
CA ILE A 186 6.85 14.19 9.64
C ILE A 186 7.23 14.53 8.18
N TYR A 187 6.37 15.28 7.50
CA TYR A 187 6.56 15.62 6.09
C TYR A 187 7.86 16.41 5.81
N GLU A 188 8.34 17.19 6.78
CA GLU A 188 9.60 17.92 6.69
C GLU A 188 10.81 16.98 6.49
N THR A 189 10.71 15.74 6.98
CA THR A 189 11.76 14.73 6.75
C THR A 189 11.92 14.44 5.26
N PHE A 190 10.82 14.34 4.51
CA PHE A 190 10.86 14.09 3.08
C PHE A 190 11.30 15.33 2.31
N GLU A 191 10.79 16.51 2.64
CA GLU A 191 11.13 17.76 1.95
C GLU A 191 12.63 18.13 2.07
N ARG A 192 13.30 17.67 3.12
CA ARG A 192 14.77 17.81 3.24
C ARG A 192 15.55 16.81 2.39
N LEU A 193 14.96 15.65 2.08
CA LEU A 193 15.64 14.54 1.41
C LEU A 193 15.40 14.50 -0.10
N THR A 194 14.33 15.13 -0.59
CA THR A 194 13.96 15.09 -2.00
C THR A 194 13.13 16.30 -2.42
N GLU A 195 13.29 16.71 -3.69
CA GLU A 195 12.41 17.66 -4.35
C GLU A 195 11.14 17.02 -4.95
N HIS A 196 11.04 15.69 -4.90
CA HIS A 196 9.95 14.91 -5.49
C HIS A 196 8.85 14.56 -4.46
N THR A 197 8.43 15.55 -3.68
CA THR A 197 7.20 15.48 -2.88
C THR A 197 6.02 15.91 -3.75
N GLU A 198 5.27 14.95 -4.27
CA GLU A 198 4.23 15.21 -5.26
C GLU A 198 2.89 15.54 -4.60
N VAL A 199 2.04 16.24 -5.35
CA VAL A 199 0.66 16.48 -4.93
C VAL A 199 -0.10 15.14 -4.82
N PRO A 200 -1.07 15.04 -3.89
CA PRO A 200 -1.82 13.80 -3.70
C PRO A 200 -2.49 13.29 -4.98
N GLY A 201 -2.28 12.02 -5.30
CA GLY A 201 -2.80 11.38 -6.51
C GLY A 201 -2.00 10.15 -6.95
N CYS A 202 -2.26 9.66 -8.17
CA CYS A 202 -1.63 8.43 -8.67
C CYS A 202 -0.14 8.59 -9.01
N SER A 203 0.30 9.79 -9.41
CA SER A 203 1.69 10.09 -9.77
C SER A 203 2.34 9.01 -10.67
N LEU A 204 3.52 8.49 -10.29
CA LEU A 204 4.28 7.51 -11.06
C LEU A 204 3.57 6.16 -11.25
N CYS A 205 2.60 5.80 -10.39
CA CYS A 205 1.89 4.53 -10.46
C CYS A 205 1.23 4.31 -11.85
N MET A 206 0.75 5.39 -12.47
CA MET A 206 0.20 5.32 -13.83
C MET A 206 1.25 5.61 -14.92
N GLY A 207 2.23 6.47 -14.63
CA GLY A 207 3.29 6.85 -15.56
C GLY A 207 2.83 7.64 -16.78
N ASN A 208 1.65 8.28 -16.71
CA ASN A 208 1.05 9.07 -17.81
C ASN A 208 1.44 10.56 -17.79
N GLN A 209 2.15 11.00 -16.75
CA GLN A 209 2.63 12.37 -16.57
C GLN A 209 4.13 12.35 -16.23
N LYS A 210 4.46 12.29 -14.93
CA LYS A 210 5.84 12.08 -14.47
C LYS A 210 6.25 10.62 -14.68
N ARG A 211 7.53 10.43 -14.96
CA ARG A 211 8.15 9.12 -15.20
C ARG A 211 9.52 9.11 -14.53
N VAL A 212 9.95 7.93 -14.09
CA VAL A 212 11.35 7.73 -13.65
C VAL A 212 12.30 7.87 -14.84
N LYS A 213 13.59 8.04 -14.56
CA LYS A 213 14.63 8.09 -15.58
C LYS A 213 14.64 6.80 -16.41
N GLU A 214 14.92 6.95 -17.70
CA GLU A 214 15.07 5.80 -18.60
C GLU A 214 16.13 4.82 -18.06
N GLY A 215 15.77 3.53 -18.04
CA GLY A 215 16.67 2.46 -17.60
C GLY A 215 16.86 2.35 -16.08
N ALA A 216 16.21 3.21 -15.28
CA ALA A 216 16.37 3.21 -13.83
C ALA A 216 15.92 1.89 -13.20
N SER A 217 16.66 1.43 -12.19
CA SER A 217 16.22 0.38 -11.28
C SER A 217 15.44 1.01 -10.12
N VAL A 218 14.22 0.56 -9.90
CA VAL A 218 13.25 1.23 -9.01
C VAL A 218 12.70 0.27 -7.97
N VAL A 219 12.59 0.70 -6.71
CA VAL A 219 11.70 0.05 -5.73
C VAL A 219 10.44 0.88 -5.57
N SER A 220 9.27 0.26 -5.72
CA SER A 220 7.99 0.96 -5.80
C SER A 220 6.94 0.32 -4.91
N THR A 221 6.15 1.16 -4.23
CA THR A 221 4.92 0.75 -3.52
C THR A 221 3.67 0.91 -4.40
N SER A 222 3.84 0.95 -5.73
CA SER A 222 2.72 0.92 -6.68
C SER A 222 2.18 -0.50 -6.86
N THR A 223 1.09 -0.64 -7.63
CA THR A 223 0.46 -1.94 -7.89
C THR A 223 1.08 -2.69 -9.07
N ARG A 224 1.77 -2.01 -9.99
CA ARG A 224 2.15 -2.59 -11.29
C ARG A 224 3.55 -2.21 -11.72
N ASN A 225 4.32 -3.22 -12.09
CA ASN A 225 5.68 -3.08 -12.61
C ASN A 225 5.83 -3.56 -14.06
N PHE A 226 4.76 -3.53 -14.86
CA PHE A 226 4.84 -3.90 -16.28
C PHE A 226 5.90 -3.07 -17.05
N PRO A 227 6.46 -3.61 -18.14
CA PRO A 227 7.41 -2.87 -18.98
C PRO A 227 6.87 -1.49 -19.37
N ASN A 228 7.74 -0.48 -19.24
CA ASN A 228 7.44 0.93 -19.57
C ASN A 228 6.32 1.57 -18.74
N ARG A 229 5.94 0.98 -17.59
CA ARG A 229 4.89 1.54 -16.73
C ARG A 229 5.36 2.83 -16.04
N LEU A 230 6.33 2.74 -15.13
CA LEU A 230 6.83 3.89 -14.37
C LEU A 230 7.80 4.76 -15.19
N GLY A 231 8.51 4.17 -16.15
CA GLY A 231 9.49 4.84 -16.99
C GLY A 231 9.99 3.92 -18.09
N ASP A 232 10.60 4.50 -19.12
CA ASP A 232 11.05 3.75 -20.29
C ASP A 232 12.21 2.84 -19.91
N ASN A 233 12.14 1.56 -20.31
CA ASN A 233 13.17 0.55 -20.00
C ASN A 233 13.50 0.40 -18.50
N ALA A 234 12.64 0.89 -17.60
CA ALA A 234 12.87 0.84 -16.15
C ALA A 234 12.69 -0.57 -15.59
N ASN A 235 13.50 -0.94 -14.61
CA ASN A 235 13.44 -2.21 -13.89
C ASN A 235 12.79 -2.01 -12.53
N VAL A 236 11.49 -2.30 -12.41
CA VAL A 236 10.70 -1.93 -11.23
C VAL A 236 10.42 -3.14 -10.33
N PHE A 237 10.93 -3.12 -9.11
CA PHE A 237 10.56 -4.02 -8.03
C PHE A 237 9.33 -3.47 -7.30
N LEU A 238 8.34 -4.32 -7.03
CA LEU A 238 7.25 -3.97 -6.09
C LEU A 238 7.60 -4.47 -4.70
N ALA A 239 7.52 -3.60 -3.70
CA ALA A 239 7.87 -3.91 -2.31
C ALA A 239 7.02 -3.10 -1.32
N SER A 240 7.12 -3.45 -0.04
CA SER A 240 6.51 -2.67 1.05
C SER A 240 7.17 -1.29 1.20
N ALA A 241 6.52 -0.38 1.92
CA ALA A 241 7.04 0.96 2.16
C ALA A 241 8.33 0.96 2.98
N GLU A 242 8.49 0.02 3.92
CA GLU A 242 9.68 -0.13 4.75
C GLU A 242 10.86 -0.62 3.93
N VAL A 243 10.66 -1.64 3.08
CA VAL A 243 11.71 -2.11 2.15
C VAL A 243 12.09 -0.99 1.18
N ALA A 244 11.12 -0.24 0.66
CA ALA A 244 11.37 0.92 -0.20
C ALA A 244 12.18 2.01 0.51
N ALA A 245 11.80 2.41 1.72
CA ALA A 245 12.50 3.42 2.51
C ALA A 245 13.93 2.99 2.86
N ILE A 246 14.12 1.73 3.26
CA ILE A 246 15.45 1.17 3.52
C ILE A 246 16.29 1.13 2.23
N SER A 247 15.67 0.77 1.09
CA SER A 247 16.36 0.79 -0.20
C SER A 247 16.78 2.21 -0.60
N ALA A 248 15.94 3.22 -0.32
CA ALA A 248 16.29 4.62 -0.53
C ALA A 248 17.45 5.07 0.36
N LYS A 249 17.46 4.60 1.62
CA LYS A 249 18.51 4.86 2.61
C LYS A 249 19.86 4.28 2.18
N LEU A 250 19.87 3.10 1.57
CA LEU A 250 21.08 2.32 1.27
C LEU A 250 21.58 2.50 -0.17
N GLY A 251 20.70 2.76 -1.14
CA GLY A 251 21.02 2.75 -2.58
C GLY A 251 20.91 1.38 -3.25
N TYR A 252 20.37 0.38 -2.54
CA TYR A 252 20.19 -0.99 -3.02
C TYR A 252 19.16 -1.72 -2.17
N ILE A 253 18.62 -2.83 -2.67
CA ILE A 253 17.71 -3.70 -1.90
C ILE A 253 18.45 -4.30 -0.70
N PRO A 254 17.98 -4.11 0.55
CA PRO A 254 18.71 -4.57 1.74
C PRO A 254 18.87 -6.09 1.77
N SER A 255 19.93 -6.57 2.43
CA SER A 255 19.94 -7.95 2.91
C SER A 255 18.94 -8.14 4.05
N LEU A 256 18.56 -9.39 4.35
CA LEU A 256 17.66 -9.69 5.46
C LEU A 256 18.20 -9.17 6.80
N GLU A 257 19.50 -9.28 7.04
CA GLU A 257 20.13 -8.77 8.27
C GLU A 257 20.00 -7.24 8.40
N GLU A 258 20.28 -6.51 7.31
CA GLU A 258 20.13 -5.05 7.27
C GLU A 258 18.67 -4.62 7.45
N TYR A 259 17.74 -5.32 6.80
CA TYR A 259 16.31 -5.09 6.94
C TYR A 259 15.87 -5.27 8.40
N LEU A 260 16.16 -6.43 9.00
CA LEU A 260 15.79 -6.71 10.39
C LEU A 260 16.46 -5.75 11.38
N SER A 261 17.72 -5.36 11.12
CA SER A 261 18.41 -4.40 11.98
C SER A 261 17.75 -3.03 11.97
N LEU A 262 17.32 -2.54 10.81
CA LEU A 262 16.67 -1.23 10.68
C LEU A 262 15.22 -1.25 11.18
N MET A 263 14.52 -2.38 11.02
CA MET A 263 13.15 -2.53 11.55
C MET A 263 13.06 -2.51 13.07
N ARG A 264 14.15 -2.78 13.80
CA ARG A 264 14.20 -2.59 15.27
C ARG A 264 13.95 -1.14 15.70
N ASP A 265 14.15 -0.16 14.82
CA ASP A 265 13.83 1.25 15.08
C ASP A 265 12.34 1.57 14.92
N ILE A 266 11.57 0.66 14.31
CA ILE A 266 10.12 0.76 14.09
C ILE A 266 9.34 0.06 15.20
N GLU A 267 9.75 -1.16 15.59
CA GLU A 267 9.00 -2.02 16.52
C GLU A 267 8.52 -1.30 17.80
N PRO A 268 9.37 -0.51 18.51
CA PRO A 268 8.96 0.16 19.75
C PRO A 268 7.93 1.26 19.54
N MET A 269 7.84 1.81 18.32
CA MET A 269 6.97 2.93 17.96
C MET A 269 5.77 2.49 17.12
N SER A 270 5.58 1.18 16.91
CA SER A 270 4.55 0.64 16.02
C SER A 270 3.13 1.15 16.32
N GLY A 271 2.77 1.26 17.60
CA GLY A 271 1.46 1.80 18.02
C GLY A 271 1.26 3.30 17.78
N GLU A 272 2.33 4.06 17.56
CA GLU A 272 2.28 5.49 17.17
C GLU A 272 2.34 5.64 15.64
N ILE A 273 3.17 4.82 15.00
CA ILE A 273 3.39 4.85 13.54
C ILE A 273 2.12 4.43 12.79
N TYR A 274 1.51 3.30 13.18
CA TYR A 274 0.36 2.72 12.48
C TYR A 274 -0.99 3.16 13.07
N GLN A 275 -1.12 4.46 13.37
CA GLN A 275 -2.40 5.10 13.68
C GLN A 275 -3.08 5.59 12.40
N TYR A 276 -4.32 5.18 12.16
CA TYR A 276 -5.06 5.56 10.96
C TYR A 276 -5.85 6.86 11.18
N LEU A 277 -6.36 7.47 10.10
CA LEU A 277 -6.99 8.80 10.09
C LEU A 277 -8.43 8.85 10.64
#